data_AF-A0A935BRX9-F1
#
_entry.id   AF-A0A935BRX9-F1
#
_cell.length_a   1.000
_cell.length_b   1.000
_cell.length_c   1.000
_cell.angle_alpha   90.00
_cell.angle_beta   90.00
_cell.angle_gamma   90.00
#
_symmetry.space_group_name_H-M   'P 1'
#
loop_
_entity.id
_entity.type
_entity.pdbx_description
1 polymer ?
#
loop_
_entity_poly.entity_id
_entity_poly.type
_entity_poly.pdbx_seq_one_letter_code
_entity_poly.pdbx_strand_id
1 'polypeptide(L)'
;MNLVQRVKDILLAPKQTWPVIESESTDTTSLYKNYIMILAAIPALASFIGLSLIGFNAFGVSVRIPFMTGLAQLVTGYVLSLAMVYVVSLIVDALAPTFGGQKNQINALKLVAYGSTAGMVGGIFGLIPALSMLALLTALYSIYLIYLGLPVLMKCPEDKALPYTAVILVCGIGAGLIVGAVSAMFTPGPAMHIGSANMAPSGVPKGEISINTPEGSVTLDTQKMEDWGKRMEEASKRVEEAQKSGDQAAAEKAMQEMMATMGVKPGAANAQ
;
A
#
# COMPACT_ATOMS: atom_id res chain seq x y z
N MET A 1 -19.55 16.06 -23.87
CA MET A 1 -19.80 16.49 -22.47
C MET A 1 -18.49 17.02 -21.89
N ASN A 2 -18.52 18.07 -21.06
CA ASN A 2 -17.30 18.57 -20.40
C ASN A 2 -16.85 17.58 -19.30
N LEU A 3 -15.54 17.36 -19.14
CA LEU A 3 -14.96 16.45 -18.13
C LEU A 3 -15.50 16.73 -16.73
N VAL A 4 -15.52 18.00 -16.32
CA VAL A 4 -15.97 18.40 -14.97
C VAL A 4 -17.43 18.06 -14.76
N GLN A 5 -18.27 18.23 -15.80
CA GLN A 5 -19.68 17.88 -15.72
C GLN A 5 -19.84 16.37 -15.54
N ARG A 6 -19.12 15.55 -16.33
CA ARG A 6 -19.15 14.09 -16.19
C ARG A 6 -18.76 13.64 -14.77
N VAL A 7 -17.70 14.23 -14.22
CA VAL A 7 -17.23 13.93 -12.85
C VAL A 7 -18.30 14.29 -11.83
N LYS A 8 -18.95 15.46 -11.94
CA LYS A 8 -20.05 15.84 -11.05
C LYS A 8 -21.22 14.88 -11.14
N ASP A 9 -21.64 14.54 -12.36
CA ASP A 9 -22.81 13.71 -12.59
C ASP A 9 -22.61 12.30 -12.02
N ILE A 10 -21.44 11.68 -12.24
CA ILE A 10 -21.18 10.35 -11.70
C ILE A 10 -21.05 10.35 -10.17
N LEU A 11 -20.54 11.44 -9.57
CA LEU A 11 -20.38 11.53 -8.11
C LEU A 11 -21.66 11.92 -7.37
N LEU A 12 -22.55 12.70 -7.99
CA LEU A 12 -23.75 13.24 -7.33
C LEU A 12 -25.05 12.54 -7.77
N ALA A 13 -25.07 12.01 -8.99
CA ALA A 13 -26.23 11.37 -9.61
C ALA A 13 -25.85 10.05 -10.31
N PRO A 14 -25.20 9.09 -9.62
CA PRO A 14 -24.65 7.89 -10.26
C PRO A 14 -25.72 7.02 -10.93
N LYS A 15 -26.89 6.86 -10.28
CA LYS A 15 -27.98 6.02 -10.80
C LYS A 15 -28.53 6.53 -12.14
N GLN A 16 -28.56 7.85 -12.33
CA GLN A 16 -28.99 8.47 -13.59
C GLN A 16 -27.87 8.49 -14.63
N THR A 17 -26.61 8.55 -14.19
CA THR A 17 -25.45 8.69 -15.07
C THR A 17 -25.02 7.37 -15.71
N TRP A 18 -25.14 6.24 -15.00
CA TRP A 18 -24.72 4.94 -15.53
C TRP A 18 -25.42 4.52 -16.84
N PRO A 19 -26.75 4.66 -16.99
CA PRO A 19 -27.42 4.37 -18.27
C PRO A 19 -26.94 5.27 -19.42
N VAL A 20 -26.64 6.54 -19.13
CA VAL A 20 -26.11 7.47 -20.13
C VAL A 20 -24.73 7.01 -20.58
N ILE A 21 -23.82 6.66 -19.66
CA ILE A 21 -22.50 6.10 -19.96
C ILE A 21 -22.58 4.81 -20.79
N GLU A 22 -23.57 3.95 -20.51
CA GLU A 22 -23.77 2.71 -21.23
C GLU A 22 -24.14 2.95 -22.70
N SER A 23 -25.03 3.91 -22.96
CA SER A 23 -25.45 4.30 -24.31
C SER A 23 -24.37 4.99 -25.16
N GLU A 24 -23.35 5.56 -24.53
CA GLU A 24 -22.29 6.29 -25.23
C GLU A 24 -21.33 5.35 -25.98
N SER A 25 -21.03 5.63 -27.23
CA SER A 25 -19.92 4.98 -27.91
C SER A 25 -18.60 5.65 -27.50
N THR A 26 -17.65 4.85 -27.04
CA THR A 26 -16.26 5.30 -26.79
C THR A 26 -15.31 4.16 -27.12
N ASP A 27 -14.07 4.51 -27.43
CA ASP A 27 -12.96 3.57 -27.51
C ASP A 27 -12.02 3.74 -26.30
N THR A 28 -11.15 2.76 -26.11
CA THR A 28 -10.13 2.75 -25.04
C THR A 28 -9.25 4.00 -25.09
N THR A 29 -8.75 4.38 -26.26
CA THR A 29 -7.81 5.50 -26.41
C THR A 29 -8.47 6.82 -26.01
N SER A 30 -9.69 7.06 -26.48
CA SER A 30 -10.47 8.25 -26.16
C SER A 30 -10.78 8.33 -24.66
N LEU A 31 -11.16 7.21 -24.03
CA LEU A 31 -11.45 7.16 -22.60
C LEU A 31 -10.19 7.41 -21.75
N TYR A 32 -9.04 6.85 -22.15
CA TYR A 32 -7.78 7.12 -21.46
C TYR A 32 -7.36 8.59 -21.59
N LYS A 33 -7.35 9.13 -22.81
CA LYS A 33 -6.88 10.50 -23.07
C LYS A 33 -7.77 11.57 -22.46
N ASN A 34 -9.08 11.42 -22.59
CA ASN A 34 -10.02 12.48 -22.24
C ASN A 34 -10.54 12.37 -20.81
N TYR A 35 -10.25 11.28 -20.10
CA TYR A 35 -10.79 11.03 -18.76
C TYR A 35 -9.74 10.46 -17.79
N ILE A 36 -9.29 9.22 -18.02
CA ILE A 36 -8.50 8.46 -17.02
C ILE A 36 -7.17 9.15 -16.73
N MET A 37 -6.42 9.53 -17.77
CA MET A 37 -5.10 10.17 -17.60
C MET A 37 -5.19 11.49 -16.85
N ILE A 38 -6.23 12.29 -17.12
CA ILE A 38 -6.42 13.57 -16.46
C ILE A 38 -6.76 13.39 -14.98
N LEU A 39 -7.66 12.45 -14.66
CA LEU A 39 -8.07 12.18 -13.28
C LEU A 39 -6.99 11.47 -12.47
N ALA A 40 -6.26 10.54 -13.07
CA ALA A 40 -5.16 9.83 -12.40
C ALA A 40 -3.96 10.74 -12.08
N ALA A 41 -3.83 11.89 -12.75
CA ALA A 41 -2.80 12.87 -12.43
C ALA A 41 -3.06 13.55 -11.07
N ILE A 42 -4.32 13.67 -10.64
CA ILE A 42 -4.71 14.29 -9.37
C ILE A 42 -4.06 13.58 -8.17
N PRO A 43 -4.28 12.27 -7.93
CA PRO A 43 -3.68 11.57 -6.79
C PRO A 43 -2.15 11.53 -6.87
N ALA A 44 -1.57 11.41 -8.08
CA ALA A 44 -0.12 11.34 -8.27
C ALA A 44 0.56 12.67 -7.88
N LEU A 45 0.02 13.79 -8.36
CA LEU A 45 0.52 15.13 -8.03
C LEU A 45 0.27 15.47 -6.56
N ALA A 46 -0.93 15.18 -6.05
CA ALA A 46 -1.29 15.43 -4.66
C ALA A 46 -0.36 14.69 -3.69
N SER A 47 -0.10 13.40 -3.93
CA SER A 47 0.79 12.60 -3.10
C SER A 47 2.24 13.07 -3.18
N PHE A 48 2.72 13.43 -4.37
CA PHE A 48 4.07 13.98 -4.54
C PHE A 48 4.27 15.27 -3.74
N ILE A 49 3.35 16.21 -3.88
CA ILE A 49 3.39 17.50 -3.16
C ILE A 49 3.27 17.27 -1.65
N GLY A 50 2.32 16.44 -1.22
CA GLY A 50 2.08 16.15 0.18
C GLY A 50 3.27 15.50 0.87
N LEU A 51 3.94 14.55 0.21
CA LEU A 51 5.06 13.82 0.80
C LEU A 51 6.43 14.50 0.62
N SER A 52 6.64 15.20 -0.50
CA SER A 52 7.96 15.75 -0.87
C SER A 52 8.11 17.24 -0.51
N LEU A 53 7.03 18.03 -0.59
CA LEU A 53 7.09 19.47 -0.32
C LEU A 53 6.57 19.82 1.07
N ILE A 54 5.42 19.27 1.46
CA ILE A 54 4.83 19.50 2.78
C ILE A 54 5.53 18.62 3.82
N GLY A 55 5.57 17.31 3.56
CA GLY A 55 6.08 16.31 4.48
C GLY A 55 5.06 15.91 5.55
N PHE A 56 5.46 14.98 6.39
CA PHE A 56 4.67 14.58 7.57
C PHE A 56 5.57 14.61 8.80
N ASN A 57 4.97 14.89 9.95
CA ASN A 57 5.68 14.81 11.22
C ASN A 57 5.51 13.38 11.76
N ALA A 58 6.62 12.67 11.90
CA ALA A 58 6.66 11.37 12.57
C ALA A 58 7.50 11.50 13.82
N PHE A 59 6.91 11.21 14.98
CA PHE A 59 7.61 11.24 16.29
C PHE A 59 8.35 12.56 16.58
N GLY A 60 7.75 13.70 16.20
CA GLY A 60 8.34 15.03 16.43
C GLY A 60 9.43 15.44 15.42
N VAL A 61 9.76 14.57 14.45
CA VAL A 61 10.69 14.87 13.36
C VAL A 61 9.91 15.08 12.06
N SER A 62 10.22 16.15 11.34
CA SER A 62 9.65 16.40 10.02
C SER A 62 10.36 15.51 8.99
N VAL A 63 9.61 14.55 8.43
CA VAL A 63 10.10 13.64 7.40
C VAL A 63 9.53 14.10 6.06
N ARG A 64 10.43 14.30 5.09
CA ARG A 64 10.10 14.63 3.71
C ARG A 64 10.76 13.65 2.78
N ILE A 65 10.04 13.24 1.75
CA ILE A 65 10.62 12.45 0.68
C ILE A 65 11.51 13.38 -0.16
N PRO A 66 12.79 13.01 -0.41
CA PRO A 66 13.66 13.78 -1.29
C PRO A 66 13.00 14.03 -2.65
N PHE A 67 13.20 15.22 -3.21
CA PHE A 67 12.51 15.64 -4.44
C PHE A 67 12.66 14.63 -5.59
N MET A 68 13.88 14.12 -5.83
CA MET A 68 14.14 13.16 -6.91
C MET A 68 13.42 11.83 -6.69
N THR A 69 13.40 11.32 -5.46
CA THR A 69 12.66 10.10 -5.12
C THR A 69 11.15 10.31 -5.20
N GLY A 70 10.66 11.47 -4.79
CA GLY A 70 9.25 11.84 -4.92
C GLY A 70 8.83 11.93 -6.39
N LEU A 71 9.68 12.49 -7.26
CA LEU A 71 9.41 12.58 -8.68
C LEU A 71 9.38 11.19 -9.34
N ALA A 72 10.31 10.31 -8.99
CA ALA A 72 10.30 8.92 -9.42
C ALA A 72 9.01 8.20 -8.98
N GLN A 73 8.57 8.42 -7.73
CA GLN A 73 7.31 7.88 -7.21
C GLN A 73 6.07 8.46 -7.92
N LEU A 74 6.08 9.75 -8.26
CA LEU A 74 5.00 10.39 -9.03
C LEU A 74 4.84 9.69 -10.37
N VAL A 75 5.93 9.59 -11.14
CA VAL A 75 5.89 9.02 -12.50
C VAL A 75 5.52 7.54 -12.43
N THR A 76 6.17 6.79 -11.54
CA THR A 76 5.91 5.35 -11.36
C THR A 76 4.47 5.12 -10.91
N GLY A 77 4.02 5.80 -9.86
CA GLY A 77 2.67 5.69 -9.32
C GLY A 77 1.60 6.08 -10.35
N TYR A 78 1.85 7.13 -11.14
CA TYR A 78 0.95 7.53 -12.22
C TYR A 78 0.83 6.43 -13.28
N VAL A 79 1.94 5.93 -13.82
CA VAL A 79 1.93 4.86 -14.84
C VAL A 79 1.28 3.57 -14.30
N LEU A 80 1.63 3.18 -13.07
CA LEU A 80 1.05 2.01 -12.42
C LEU A 80 -0.45 2.18 -12.18
N SER A 81 -0.93 3.38 -11.84
CA SER A 81 -2.36 3.64 -11.67
C SER A 81 -3.14 3.46 -12.99
N LEU A 82 -2.58 3.91 -14.11
CA LEU A 82 -3.17 3.71 -15.44
C LEU A 82 -3.21 2.22 -15.81
N ALA A 83 -2.11 1.50 -15.57
CA ALA A 83 -2.05 0.06 -15.77
C ALA A 83 -3.07 -0.67 -14.88
N MET A 84 -3.24 -0.25 -13.63
CA MET A 84 -4.20 -0.85 -12.71
C MET A 84 -5.65 -0.69 -13.16
N VAL A 85 -6.04 0.48 -13.71
CA VAL A 85 -7.38 0.66 -14.30
C VAL A 85 -7.62 -0.35 -15.42
N TYR A 86 -6.62 -0.57 -16.27
CA TYR A 86 -6.71 -1.58 -17.33
C TYR A 86 -6.82 -3.01 -16.77
N VAL A 87 -5.95 -3.39 -15.83
CA VAL A 87 -5.94 -4.72 -15.22
C VAL A 87 -7.26 -5.02 -14.52
N VAL A 88 -7.78 -4.09 -13.72
CA VAL A 88 -9.07 -4.25 -13.05
C VAL A 88 -10.21 -4.33 -14.08
N SER A 89 -10.14 -3.58 -15.18
CA SER A 89 -11.12 -3.71 -16.27
C SER A 89 -11.10 -5.10 -16.90
N LEU A 90 -9.92 -5.73 -17.08
CA LEU A 90 -9.83 -7.08 -17.59
C LEU A 90 -10.38 -8.11 -16.60
N ILE A 91 -10.12 -7.91 -15.30
CA ILE A 91 -10.69 -8.76 -14.23
C ILE A 91 -12.21 -8.67 -14.24
N VAL A 92 -12.76 -7.46 -14.30
CA VAL A 92 -14.21 -7.24 -14.43
C VAL A 92 -14.73 -8.01 -15.65
N ASP A 93 -14.18 -7.77 -16.84
CA ASP A 93 -14.65 -8.44 -18.06
C ASP A 93 -14.57 -9.97 -17.97
N ALA A 94 -13.48 -10.51 -17.42
CA ALA A 94 -13.27 -11.94 -17.28
C ALA A 94 -14.27 -12.60 -16.30
N LEU A 95 -14.63 -11.90 -15.23
CA LEU A 95 -15.57 -12.41 -14.21
C LEU A 95 -17.03 -12.30 -14.62
N ALA A 96 -17.37 -11.52 -15.65
CA ALA A 96 -18.76 -11.26 -16.03
C ALA A 96 -19.60 -12.54 -16.23
N PRO A 97 -19.13 -13.58 -16.96
CA PRO A 97 -19.90 -14.80 -17.17
C PRO A 97 -20.20 -15.56 -15.86
N THR A 98 -19.25 -15.56 -14.91
CA THR A 98 -19.40 -16.23 -13.61
C THR A 98 -20.56 -15.65 -12.80
N PHE A 99 -20.83 -14.36 -12.97
CA PHE A 99 -21.92 -13.65 -12.30
C PHE A 99 -23.15 -13.44 -13.19
N GLY A 100 -23.25 -14.14 -14.33
CA GLY A 100 -24.39 -14.02 -15.25
C GLY A 100 -24.46 -12.69 -16.01
N GLY A 101 -23.36 -11.96 -16.07
CA GLY A 101 -23.20 -10.77 -16.90
C GLY A 101 -22.66 -11.08 -18.30
N GLN A 102 -22.59 -10.05 -19.12
CA GLN A 102 -22.08 -10.07 -20.49
C GLN A 102 -20.66 -9.51 -20.53
N LYS A 103 -19.76 -10.23 -21.23
CA LYS A 103 -18.42 -9.73 -21.51
C LYS A 103 -18.49 -8.57 -22.51
N ASN A 104 -17.88 -7.46 -22.15
CA ASN A 104 -17.67 -6.32 -23.01
C ASN A 104 -16.53 -5.49 -22.41
N GLN A 105 -15.34 -5.62 -22.99
CA GLN A 105 -14.13 -4.99 -22.48
C GLN A 105 -14.24 -3.46 -22.39
N ILE A 106 -14.94 -2.82 -23.33
CA ILE A 106 -15.15 -1.36 -23.31
C ILE A 106 -16.08 -0.98 -22.16
N ASN A 107 -17.16 -1.73 -21.93
CA ASN A 107 -18.07 -1.47 -20.82
C ASN A 107 -17.40 -1.74 -19.46
N ALA A 108 -16.58 -2.79 -19.36
CA ALA A 108 -15.77 -3.05 -18.17
C ALA A 108 -14.78 -1.89 -17.91
N LEU A 109 -14.16 -1.35 -18.96
CA LEU A 109 -13.25 -0.22 -18.83
C LEU A 109 -13.98 1.06 -18.40
N LYS A 110 -15.14 1.35 -18.99
CA LYS A 110 -16.02 2.43 -18.55
C LYS A 110 -16.37 2.27 -17.06
N LEU A 111 -16.76 1.07 -16.65
CA LEU A 111 -17.13 0.79 -15.26
C LEU A 111 -16.00 1.14 -14.31
N VAL A 112 -14.78 0.68 -14.59
CA VAL A 112 -13.63 0.94 -13.73
C VAL A 112 -13.22 2.41 -13.79
N ALA A 113 -13.18 3.02 -14.98
CA ALA A 113 -12.81 4.42 -15.15
C ALA A 113 -13.76 5.37 -14.41
N TYR A 114 -15.08 5.23 -14.64
CA TYR A 114 -16.08 6.08 -14.00
C TYR A 114 -16.31 5.70 -12.53
N GLY A 115 -16.23 4.40 -12.19
CA GLY A 115 -16.39 3.92 -10.82
C GLY A 115 -15.25 4.34 -9.89
N SER A 116 -14.02 4.41 -10.40
CA SER A 116 -12.85 4.88 -9.63
C SER A 116 -12.73 6.41 -9.55
N THR A 117 -13.64 7.16 -10.17
CA THR A 117 -13.59 8.63 -10.21
C THR A 117 -13.57 9.25 -8.83
N ALA A 118 -14.35 8.70 -7.88
CA ALA A 118 -14.38 9.22 -6.51
C ALA A 118 -13.01 9.11 -5.84
N GLY A 119 -12.35 7.96 -5.95
CA GLY A 119 -11.01 7.74 -5.40
C GLY A 119 -9.94 8.59 -6.08
N MET A 120 -10.02 8.77 -7.40
CA MET A 120 -9.10 9.64 -8.14
C MET A 120 -9.25 11.12 -7.71
N VAL A 121 -10.47 11.63 -7.66
CA VAL A 121 -10.74 13.01 -7.22
C VAL A 121 -10.39 13.20 -5.75
N GLY A 122 -10.78 12.26 -4.89
CA GLY A 122 -10.45 12.26 -3.47
C GLY A 122 -8.96 12.08 -3.17
N GLY A 123 -8.18 11.62 -4.15
CA GLY A 123 -6.73 11.63 -4.11
C GLY A 123 -6.13 13.01 -3.83
N ILE A 124 -6.87 14.10 -4.08
CA ILE A 124 -6.45 15.47 -3.71
C ILE A 124 -6.18 15.63 -2.21
N PHE A 125 -6.86 14.85 -1.36
CA PHE A 125 -6.63 14.87 0.09
C PHE A 125 -5.25 14.32 0.46
N GLY A 126 -4.55 13.64 -0.46
CA GLY A 126 -3.15 13.24 -0.31
C GLY A 126 -2.17 14.41 -0.20
N LEU A 127 -2.59 15.64 -0.53
CA LEU A 127 -1.80 16.85 -0.27
C LEU A 127 -1.49 17.06 1.21
N ILE A 128 -2.43 16.71 2.10
CA ILE A 128 -2.29 16.91 3.53
C ILE A 128 -2.44 15.54 4.18
N PRO A 129 -1.35 14.93 4.70
CA PRO A 129 -1.40 13.60 5.30
C PRO A 129 -2.48 13.42 6.39
N ALA A 130 -2.81 14.49 7.13
CA ALA A 130 -3.87 14.50 8.13
C ALA A 130 -5.29 14.31 7.54
N LEU A 131 -5.51 14.60 6.25
CA LEU A 131 -6.79 14.42 5.55
C LEU A 131 -6.92 13.05 4.88
N SER A 132 -5.96 12.14 5.09
CA SER A 132 -5.98 10.78 4.54
C SER A 132 -7.25 9.98 4.87
N MET A 133 -7.89 10.27 6.01
CA MET A 133 -9.19 9.68 6.36
C MET A 133 -10.28 10.04 5.34
N LEU A 134 -10.27 11.26 4.77
CA LEU A 134 -11.22 11.64 3.71
C LEU A 134 -10.90 10.94 2.40
N ALA A 135 -9.61 10.73 2.08
CA ALA A 135 -9.21 9.93 0.93
C ALA A 135 -9.79 8.51 1.02
N LEU A 136 -9.76 7.89 2.21
CA LEU A 136 -10.37 6.58 2.44
C LEU A 136 -11.89 6.61 2.19
N LEU A 137 -12.60 7.62 2.65
CA LEU A 137 -14.05 7.75 2.41
C LEU A 137 -14.37 7.82 0.92
N THR A 138 -13.59 8.57 0.13
CA THR A 138 -13.79 8.65 -1.32
C THR A 138 -13.44 7.35 -2.05
N ALA A 139 -12.46 6.60 -1.55
CA ALA A 139 -12.14 5.26 -2.04
C ALA A 139 -13.29 4.28 -1.77
N LEU A 140 -13.87 4.30 -0.57
CA LEU A 140 -15.06 3.51 -0.24
C LEU A 140 -16.26 3.89 -1.12
N TYR A 141 -16.44 5.18 -1.40
CA TYR A 141 -17.49 5.63 -2.31
C TYR A 141 -17.28 5.10 -3.74
N SER A 142 -16.04 4.89 -4.18
CA SER A 142 -15.76 4.28 -5.49
C SER A 142 -16.29 2.85 -5.57
N ILE A 143 -16.23 2.09 -4.48
CA ILE A 143 -16.79 0.73 -4.41
C ILE A 143 -18.31 0.79 -4.60
N TYR A 144 -18.98 1.77 -3.98
CA TYR A 144 -20.41 2.00 -4.16
C TYR A 144 -20.75 2.37 -5.62
N LEU A 145 -19.95 3.23 -6.27
CA LEU A 145 -20.14 3.57 -7.68
C LEU A 145 -20.02 2.34 -8.58
N ILE A 146 -18.98 1.51 -8.37
CA ILE A 146 -18.78 0.26 -9.11
C ILE A 146 -19.98 -0.67 -8.92
N TYR A 147 -20.46 -0.85 -7.69
CA TYR A 147 -21.64 -1.67 -7.40
C TYR A 147 -22.88 -1.21 -8.19
N LEU A 148 -23.13 0.10 -8.27
CA LEU A 148 -24.25 0.63 -9.04
C LEU A 148 -24.08 0.48 -10.56
N GLY A 149 -22.85 0.63 -11.07
CA GLY A 149 -22.58 0.58 -12.51
C GLY A 149 -22.55 -0.82 -13.08
N LEU A 150 -22.26 -1.82 -12.24
CA LEU A 150 -22.08 -3.21 -12.63
C LEU A 150 -23.28 -3.82 -13.36
N PRO A 151 -24.50 -3.82 -12.79
CA PRO A 151 -25.67 -4.39 -13.47
C PRO A 151 -26.01 -3.62 -14.76
N VAL A 152 -25.69 -2.33 -14.83
CA VAL A 152 -25.96 -1.49 -15.99
C VAL A 152 -25.02 -1.81 -17.15
N LEU A 153 -23.71 -1.84 -16.90
CA LEU A 153 -22.68 -1.96 -17.94
C LEU A 153 -22.33 -3.41 -18.29
N MET A 154 -22.29 -4.28 -17.27
CA MET A 154 -21.98 -5.71 -17.44
C MET A 154 -23.24 -6.56 -17.53
N LYS A 155 -24.44 -5.98 -17.45
CA LYS A 155 -25.73 -6.68 -17.60
C LYS A 155 -25.89 -7.89 -16.66
N CYS A 156 -25.25 -7.85 -15.49
CA CYS A 156 -25.42 -8.90 -14.49
C CYS A 156 -26.73 -8.68 -13.71
N PRO A 157 -27.36 -9.75 -13.19
CA PRO A 157 -28.49 -9.64 -12.29
C PRO A 157 -28.16 -8.80 -11.04
N GLU A 158 -29.13 -8.01 -10.56
CA GLU A 158 -28.92 -7.11 -9.40
C GLU A 158 -28.58 -7.86 -8.11
N ASP A 159 -29.12 -9.06 -7.92
CA ASP A 159 -28.82 -9.95 -6.80
C ASP A 159 -27.36 -10.43 -6.79
N LYS A 160 -26.71 -10.45 -7.97
CA LYS A 160 -25.31 -10.84 -8.13
C LYS A 160 -24.34 -9.66 -8.15
N ALA A 161 -24.82 -8.42 -8.21
CA ALA A 161 -23.97 -7.23 -8.26
C ALA A 161 -23.09 -7.08 -7.00
N LEU A 162 -23.64 -7.39 -5.83
CA LEU A 162 -22.91 -7.33 -4.55
C LEU A 162 -21.75 -8.35 -4.49
N PRO A 163 -21.97 -9.67 -4.66
CA PRO A 163 -20.88 -10.63 -4.64
C PRO A 163 -19.86 -10.41 -5.77
N TYR A 164 -20.30 -9.96 -6.94
CA TYR A 164 -19.38 -9.62 -8.03
C TYR A 164 -18.48 -8.44 -7.65
N THR A 165 -19.02 -7.37 -7.09
CA THR A 165 -18.23 -6.23 -6.59
C THR A 165 -17.23 -6.66 -5.51
N ALA A 166 -17.64 -7.54 -4.59
CA ALA A 166 -16.76 -8.07 -3.55
C ALA A 166 -15.56 -8.84 -4.14
N VAL A 167 -15.79 -9.69 -5.15
CA VAL A 167 -14.70 -10.40 -5.83
C VAL A 167 -13.79 -9.45 -6.60
N ILE A 168 -14.34 -8.46 -7.31
CA ILE A 168 -13.54 -7.43 -7.99
C ILE A 168 -12.67 -6.67 -6.98
N LEU A 169 -13.21 -6.34 -5.80
CA LEU A 169 -12.46 -5.66 -4.75
C LEU A 169 -11.28 -6.53 -4.25
N VAL A 170 -11.51 -7.80 -3.97
CA VAL A 170 -10.45 -8.74 -3.55
C VAL A 170 -9.38 -8.87 -4.64
N CYS A 171 -9.78 -9.06 -5.90
CA CYS A 171 -8.86 -9.13 -7.02
C CYS A 171 -8.10 -7.81 -7.23
N GLY A 172 -8.76 -6.67 -7.05
CA GLY A 172 -8.17 -5.35 -7.13
C GLY A 172 -7.13 -5.10 -6.04
N ILE A 173 -7.39 -5.53 -4.81
CA ILE A 173 -6.42 -5.49 -3.71
C ILE A 173 -5.22 -6.39 -4.04
N GLY A 174 -5.46 -7.63 -4.49
CA GLY A 174 -4.39 -8.55 -4.90
C GLY A 174 -3.51 -7.97 -6.01
N ALA A 175 -4.13 -7.39 -7.06
CA ALA A 175 -3.42 -6.71 -8.14
C ALA A 175 -2.64 -5.48 -7.62
N GLY A 176 -3.22 -4.71 -6.70
CA GLY A 176 -2.56 -3.58 -6.05
C GLY A 176 -1.32 -3.99 -5.25
N LEU A 177 -1.38 -5.12 -4.53
CA LEU A 177 -0.23 -5.66 -3.80
C LEU A 177 0.91 -6.09 -4.74
N ILE A 178 0.58 -6.74 -5.86
CA ILE A 178 1.56 -7.11 -6.89
C ILE A 178 2.23 -5.86 -7.46
N VAL A 179 1.42 -4.85 -7.79
CA VAL A 179 1.92 -3.57 -8.30
C VAL A 179 2.78 -2.84 -7.27
N GLY A 180 2.41 -2.88 -5.99
CA GLY A 180 3.22 -2.35 -4.89
C GLY A 180 4.57 -3.06 -4.74
N ALA A 181 4.58 -4.40 -4.82
CA ALA A 181 5.81 -5.18 -4.80
C ALA A 181 6.72 -4.86 -5.99
N VAL A 182 6.14 -4.67 -7.19
CA VAL A 182 6.88 -4.23 -8.38
C VAL A 182 7.47 -2.84 -8.17
N SER A 183 6.68 -1.89 -7.67
CA SER A 183 7.16 -0.52 -7.40
C SER A 183 8.31 -0.48 -6.39
N ALA A 184 8.31 -1.38 -5.40
CA ALA A 184 9.37 -1.48 -4.39
C ALA A 184 10.71 -1.93 -4.98
N MET A 185 10.72 -2.67 -6.09
CA MET A 185 11.96 -3.05 -6.79
C MET A 185 12.66 -1.86 -7.46
N PHE A 186 11.91 -0.79 -7.78
CA PHE A 186 12.43 0.37 -8.51
C PHE A 186 12.64 1.62 -7.65
N THR A 187 12.14 1.63 -6.41
CA THR A 187 12.23 2.81 -5.52
C THR A 187 12.96 2.45 -4.21
N PRO A 188 14.26 2.79 -4.07
CA PRO A 188 14.94 2.67 -2.79
C PRO A 188 14.45 3.79 -1.86
N GLY A 189 13.58 3.46 -0.90
CA GLY A 189 13.11 4.39 0.12
C GLY A 189 12.61 3.64 1.35
N PRO A 190 12.59 4.27 2.54
CA PRO A 190 12.01 3.67 3.72
C PRO A 190 10.53 3.51 3.44
N ALA A 191 10.13 2.28 3.16
CA ALA A 191 8.78 1.98 2.76
C ALA A 191 7.85 2.23 3.95
N MET A 192 7.21 3.39 3.99
CA MET A 192 5.97 3.56 4.75
C MET A 192 4.87 2.81 4.00
N HIS A 193 4.89 1.49 4.15
CA HIS A 193 3.84 0.60 3.67
C HIS A 193 2.60 0.79 4.53
N ILE A 194 1.61 1.54 4.02
CA ILE A 194 0.23 1.43 4.50
C ILE A 194 -0.28 0.05 4.02
N GLY A 195 -0.11 -0.98 4.85
CA GLY A 195 -0.75 -2.29 4.65
C GLY A 195 0.15 -3.54 4.67
N SER A 196 1.46 -3.46 4.90
CA SER A 196 2.27 -4.66 5.11
C SER A 196 2.29 -5.05 6.59
N ALA A 197 1.60 -6.12 6.95
CA ALA A 197 1.69 -6.77 8.26
C ALA A 197 3.03 -7.50 8.51
N ASN A 198 4.08 -7.19 7.75
CA ASN A 198 5.42 -7.72 7.97
C ASN A 198 6.30 -6.62 8.58
N MET A 199 6.29 -6.54 9.90
CA MET A 199 7.42 -5.99 10.67
C MET A 199 8.61 -6.94 10.51
N ALA A 200 9.23 -6.96 9.33
CA ALA A 200 10.64 -7.35 9.26
C ALA A 200 11.44 -6.07 9.55
N PRO A 201 12.38 -6.07 10.50
CA PRO A 201 13.24 -4.92 10.69
C PRO A 201 13.97 -4.69 9.38
N SER A 202 13.74 -3.52 8.80
CA SER A 202 14.52 -2.93 7.72
C SER A 202 15.99 -3.25 7.97
N GLY A 203 16.64 -3.89 6.98
CA GLY A 203 18.03 -4.32 7.08
C GLY A 203 18.89 -3.22 7.69
N VAL A 204 19.67 -3.60 8.71
CA VAL A 204 20.63 -2.73 9.37
C VAL A 204 21.49 -2.07 8.28
N PRO A 205 21.50 -0.73 8.16
CA PRO A 205 22.38 -0.08 7.21
C PRO A 205 23.82 -0.44 7.58
N LYS A 206 24.54 -1.04 6.64
CA LYS A 206 25.97 -1.33 6.80
C LYS A 206 26.75 -0.01 6.77
N GLY A 207 27.20 0.44 7.94
CA GLY A 207 27.99 1.65 8.10
C GLY A 207 28.03 2.15 9.55
N GLU A 208 29.11 2.83 9.91
CA GLU A 208 29.34 3.41 11.22
C GLU A 208 28.28 4.50 11.52
N ILE A 209 27.39 4.23 12.47
CA ILE A 209 26.40 5.22 12.89
C ILE A 209 27.03 6.03 14.03
N SER A 210 27.44 7.26 13.72
CA SER A 210 27.95 8.22 14.70
C SER A 210 26.80 9.07 15.22
N ILE A 211 26.46 8.90 16.50
CA ILE A 211 25.51 9.77 17.21
C ILE A 211 26.35 10.75 18.05
N ASN A 212 26.29 12.03 17.69
CA ASN A 212 26.94 13.08 18.46
C ASN A 212 25.99 13.57 19.56
N THR A 213 26.25 13.15 20.79
CA THR A 213 25.68 13.78 21.99
C THR A 213 26.61 14.86 22.52
N PRO A 214 26.09 15.88 23.25
CA PRO A 214 26.89 17.01 23.76
C PRO A 214 28.09 16.62 24.66
N GLU A 215 28.13 15.39 25.19
CA GLU A 215 29.22 14.87 26.04
C GLU A 215 30.22 13.95 25.29
N GLY A 216 30.15 13.86 23.96
CA GLY A 216 31.10 13.11 23.14
C GLY A 216 30.45 12.14 22.15
N SER A 217 31.20 11.77 21.12
CA SER A 217 30.76 10.88 20.03
C SER A 217 30.78 9.42 20.49
N VAL A 218 29.63 8.75 20.41
CA VAL A 218 29.55 7.28 20.57
C VAL A 218 29.39 6.66 19.18
N THR A 219 30.42 5.95 18.74
CA THR A 219 30.42 5.20 17.47
C THR A 219 29.90 3.78 17.71
N LEU A 220 28.75 3.49 17.12
CA LEU A 220 28.12 2.17 17.17
C LEU A 220 28.55 1.38 15.94
N ASP A 221 29.46 0.43 16.19
CA ASP A 221 30.09 -0.39 15.16
C ASP A 221 29.17 -1.52 14.72
N THR A 222 28.66 -1.46 13.49
CA THR A 222 27.67 -2.40 12.96
C THR A 222 28.16 -3.84 12.90
N GLN A 223 29.48 -4.06 12.86
CA GLN A 223 30.05 -5.42 12.91
C GLN A 223 29.85 -6.08 14.28
N LYS A 224 29.95 -5.30 15.37
CA LYS A 224 29.71 -5.82 16.73
C LYS A 224 28.25 -6.24 16.91
N MET A 225 27.32 -5.57 16.24
CA MET A 225 25.89 -5.90 16.25
C MET A 225 25.59 -7.17 15.43
N GLU A 226 26.22 -7.35 14.27
CA GLU A 226 26.11 -8.62 13.50
C GLU A 226 26.70 -9.81 14.28
N ASP A 227 27.86 -9.62 14.90
CA ASP A 227 28.49 -10.66 15.73
C ASP A 227 27.65 -10.96 16.98
N TRP A 228 27.03 -9.95 17.59
CA TRP A 228 26.09 -10.13 18.69
C TRP A 228 24.84 -10.89 18.26
N GLY A 229 24.29 -10.57 17.08
CA GLY A 229 23.14 -11.27 16.49
C GLY A 229 23.42 -12.76 16.24
N LYS A 230 24.57 -13.09 15.65
CA LYS A 230 24.98 -14.49 15.44
C LYS A 230 25.16 -15.26 16.75
N ARG A 231 25.79 -14.63 17.75
CA ARG A 231 25.97 -15.24 19.09
C ARG A 231 24.64 -15.47 19.79
N MET A 232 23.69 -14.56 19.66
CA MET A 232 22.33 -14.71 20.21
C MET A 232 21.55 -15.82 19.51
N GLU A 233 21.67 -15.95 18.18
CA GLU A 233 21.05 -17.04 17.44
C GLU A 233 21.63 -18.41 17.83
N GLU A 234 22.96 -18.53 17.91
CA GLU A 234 23.62 -19.76 18.38
C GLU A 234 23.26 -20.11 19.82
N ALA A 235 23.22 -19.12 20.72
CA ALA A 235 22.80 -19.33 22.10
C ALA A 235 21.34 -19.79 22.19
N SER A 236 20.43 -19.22 21.39
CA SER A 236 19.03 -19.63 21.36
C SER A 236 18.84 -21.07 20.88
N LYS A 237 19.56 -21.51 19.85
CA LYS A 237 19.53 -22.90 19.37
C LYS A 237 20.01 -23.89 20.44
N ARG A 238 21.08 -23.55 21.18
CA ARG A 238 21.58 -24.38 22.29
C ARG A 238 20.58 -24.49 23.44
N VAL A 239 19.88 -23.41 23.77
CA VAL A 239 18.81 -23.42 24.79
C VAL A 239 17.65 -24.31 24.33
N GLU A 240 17.24 -24.20 23.06
CA GLU A 240 16.14 -24.98 22.50
C GLU A 240 16.47 -26.49 22.39
N GLU A 241 17.71 -26.83 22.01
CA GLU A 241 18.19 -28.22 21.99
C GLU A 241 18.29 -28.81 23.39
N ALA A 242 18.80 -28.05 24.37
CA ALA A 242 18.89 -28.51 25.76
C ALA A 242 17.51 -28.64 26.44
N GLN A 243 16.53 -27.80 26.09
CA GLN A 243 15.15 -27.96 26.54
C GLN A 243 14.48 -29.19 25.92
N LYS A 244 14.75 -29.51 24.65
CA LYS A 244 14.19 -30.69 23.98
C LYS A 244 14.82 -32.00 24.45
N SER A 245 16.09 -32.00 24.84
CA SER A 245 16.77 -33.19 25.38
C SER A 245 16.42 -33.48 26.85
N GLY A 246 15.73 -32.57 27.55
CA GLY A 246 15.37 -32.72 28.96
C GLY A 246 16.56 -32.61 29.91
N ASP A 247 17.73 -32.17 29.41
CA ASP A 247 18.96 -32.03 30.20
C ASP A 247 19.00 -30.67 30.90
N GLN A 248 18.49 -30.65 32.14
CA GLN A 248 18.29 -29.45 32.93
C GLN A 248 19.61 -28.68 33.19
N ALA A 249 20.74 -29.39 33.32
CA ALA A 249 22.05 -28.79 33.54
C ALA A 249 22.60 -28.10 32.28
N ALA A 250 22.35 -28.69 31.10
CA ALA A 250 22.72 -28.08 29.82
C ALA A 250 21.87 -26.83 29.53
N ALA A 251 20.58 -26.85 29.89
CA ALA A 251 19.66 -25.72 29.69
C ALA A 251 20.03 -24.51 30.57
N GLU A 252 20.38 -24.73 31.84
CA GLU A 252 20.84 -23.65 32.74
C GLU A 252 22.16 -23.03 32.25
N LYS A 253 23.10 -23.85 31.78
CA LYS A 253 24.38 -23.37 31.26
C LYS A 253 24.21 -22.54 29.98
N ALA A 254 23.39 -23.02 29.04
CA ALA A 254 23.09 -22.30 27.81
C ALA A 254 22.35 -20.97 28.09
N MET A 255 21.47 -20.96 29.10
CA MET A 255 20.77 -19.74 29.53
C MET A 255 21.69 -18.74 30.25
N GLN A 256 22.67 -19.21 31.03
CA GLN A 256 23.72 -18.35 31.60
C GLN A 256 24.61 -17.72 30.52
N GLU A 257 25.03 -18.49 29.52
CA GLU A 257 25.80 -17.97 28.38
C GLU A 257 24.99 -16.92 27.60
N MET A 258 23.68 -17.14 27.41
CA MET A 258 22.76 -16.19 26.78
C MET A 258 22.57 -14.92 27.61
N MET A 259 22.51 -15.01 28.94
CA MET A 259 22.47 -13.82 29.81
C MET A 259 23.79 -13.04 29.79
N ALA A 260 24.92 -13.75 29.72
CA ALA A 260 26.23 -13.12 29.61
C ALA A 260 26.41 -12.39 28.27
N THR A 261 25.89 -12.91 27.15
CA THR A 261 25.90 -12.21 25.86
C THR A 261 24.96 -11.00 25.83
N MET A 262 23.89 -11.00 26.64
CA MET A 262 23.03 -9.82 26.86
C MET A 262 23.61 -8.81 27.86
N GLY A 263 24.80 -9.05 28.41
CA GLY A 263 25.45 -8.15 29.36
C GLY A 263 24.83 -8.16 30.76
N VAL A 264 23.95 -9.12 31.05
CA VAL A 264 23.31 -9.29 32.36
C VAL A 264 24.24 -10.16 33.22
N LYS A 265 24.92 -9.54 34.18
CA LYS A 265 25.71 -10.29 35.17
C LYS A 265 24.78 -11.14 36.05
N PRO A 266 25.02 -12.46 36.19
CA PRO A 266 24.27 -13.26 37.13
C PRO A 266 24.76 -12.98 38.56
N GLY A 267 23.85 -12.59 39.45
CA GLY A 267 24.09 -12.60 40.91
C GLY A 267 24.41 -11.25 41.55
N ALA A 268 23.37 -10.43 41.78
CA ALA A 268 23.35 -9.48 42.89
C ALA A 268 21.93 -9.49 43.50
N ALA A 269 21.53 -10.64 44.03
CA ALA A 269 20.39 -10.74 44.93
C ALA A 269 20.92 -11.20 46.30
N ASN A 270 20.65 -10.37 47.31
CA ASN A 270 20.83 -10.57 48.76
C ASN A 270 22.20 -10.18 49.35
N ALA A 271 22.30 -8.89 49.71
CA ALA A 271 22.92 -8.46 50.95
C ALA A 271 21.92 -7.58 51.71
N GLN A 272 21.29 -8.15 52.74
CA GLN A 272 21.01 -7.45 53.99
C GLN A 272 22.04 -7.95 55.00
#